data_AF-D8G2F2-F1
#
_entry.id   AF-D8G2F2-F1
#
_cell.length_a   1.000
_cell.length_b   1.000
_cell.length_c   1.000
_cell.angle_alpha   90.00
_cell.angle_beta   90.00
_cell.angle_gamma   90.00
#
_symmetry.space_group_name_H-M   'P 1'
#
loop_
_entity.id
_entity.type
_entity.pdbx_description
1 polymer ?
#
loop_
_entity_poly.entity_id
_entity_poly.type
_entity_poly.pdbx_seq_one_letter_code
_entity_poly.pdbx_strand_id
1 'polypeptide(L)' 'MLYHLLLWLAKKFGSQIKHGQLIDLSLTHQDIAEFLGTTRVTITRALNNFEQQGLINRLSVHRIVLQDSEFLDYQI' A
#
# COMPACT_ATOMS: atom_id res chain seq x y z
N MET A 1 0.97 9.57 7.28
CA MET A 1 1.92 9.96 6.22
C MET A 1 2.07 8.89 5.14
N LEU A 2 2.54 7.68 5.46
CA LEU A 2 2.71 6.59 4.47
C LEU A 2 1.40 6.21 3.74
N TYR A 3 0.29 6.10 4.46
CA TYR A 3 -1.00 5.77 3.83
C TYR A 3 -1.44 6.80 2.78
N HIS A 4 -1.25 8.09 3.04
CA HIS A 4 -1.53 9.14 2.06
C HIS A 4 -0.63 9.07 0.83
N LEU A 5 0.65 8.70 1.00
CA LEU A 5 1.54 8.45 -0.12
C LEU A 5 1.01 7.29 -0.98
N LEU A 6 0.61 6.19 -0.35
CA LEU A 6 0.06 5.03 -1.05
C LEU A 6 -1.23 5.38 -1.81
N LEU A 7 -2.16 6.12 -1.19
CA LEU A 7 -3.37 6.61 -1.88
C LEU A 7 -3.04 7.50 -3.07
N TRP A 8 -2.06 8.39 -2.92
CA TRP A 8 -1.63 9.28 -4.00
C TRP A 8 -0.97 8.49 -5.15
N LEU A 9 -0.13 7.50 -4.82
CA LEU A 9 0.48 6.60 -5.82
C LEU A 9 -0.57 5.77 -6.54
N ALA A 10 -1.56 5.23 -5.81
CA ALA A 10 -2.68 4.50 -6.39
C ALA A 10 -3.50 5.38 -7.34
N LYS A 11 -3.78 6.63 -6.96
CA LYS A 11 -4.50 7.57 -7.82
C LYS A 11 -3.72 7.99 -9.06
N LYS A 12 -2.40 8.14 -8.96
CA LYS A 12 -1.56 8.68 -10.05
C LYS A 12 -1.01 7.61 -10.99
N PHE A 13 -0.65 6.44 -10.45
CA PHE A 13 0.03 5.36 -11.15
C PHE A 13 -0.67 4.01 -10.99
N GLY A 14 -1.68 3.92 -10.12
CA GLY A 14 -2.39 2.68 -9.90
C GLY A 14 -3.34 2.33 -11.04
N SER A 15 -3.64 1.04 -11.14
CA SER A 15 -4.66 0.51 -12.04
C SER A 15 -5.83 -0.04 -11.22
N GLN A 16 -7.06 0.32 -11.62
CA GLN A 16 -8.26 -0.22 -10.97
C GLN A 16 -8.37 -1.72 -11.26
N ILE A 17 -8.52 -2.52 -10.21
CA ILE A 17 -8.75 -3.96 -10.28
C ILE A 17 -10.02 -4.31 -9.49
N LYS A 18 -10.51 -5.57 -9.62
CA LYS A 18 -11.76 -6.02 -8.98
C LYS A 18 -11.79 -5.84 -7.45
N HIS A 19 -10.63 -5.81 -6.80
CA HIS A 19 -10.49 -5.78 -5.34
C HIS A 19 -9.75 -4.52 -4.85
N GLY A 20 -9.81 -3.42 -5.62
CA GLY A 20 -9.20 -2.14 -5.25
C GLY A 20 -8.23 -1.59 -6.29
N GLN A 21 -7.17 -0.92 -5.85
CA GLN A 21 -6.20 -0.28 -6.73
C GLN A 21 -4.82 -0.93 -6.66
N LEU A 22 -4.33 -1.45 -7.79
CA LEU A 22 -3.00 -2.03 -7.90
C LEU A 22 -1.97 -0.94 -8.15
N ILE A 23 -0.98 -0.83 -7.26
CA ILE A 23 0.26 -0.09 -7.47
C ILE A 23 1.32 -1.08 -7.94
N ASP A 24 1.71 -1.01 -9.21
CA ASP A 24 2.82 -1.78 -9.79
C ASP A 24 3.99 -0.83 -10.08
N LEU A 25 4.70 -0.47 -9.01
CA LEU A 25 5.87 0.42 -9.07
C LEU A 25 7.04 -0.28 -8.42
N SER A 26 8.20 -0.23 -9.06
CA SER A 26 9.47 -0.73 -8.51
C SER A 26 10.02 0.18 -7.41
N LEU A 27 9.21 0.40 -6.37
CA LEU A 27 9.57 1.17 -5.17
C LEU A 27 9.91 0.20 -4.05
N THR A 28 11.12 0.29 -3.55
CA THR A 28 11.56 -0.47 -2.38
C THR A 28 11.10 0.23 -1.09
N HIS A 29 11.13 -0.50 0.03
CA HIS A 29 10.88 0.12 1.34
C HIS A 29 11.90 1.21 1.69
N GLN A 30 13.10 1.15 1.10
CA GLN A 30 14.14 2.17 1.30
C GLN A 30 13.79 3.45 0.54
N ASP A 31 13.36 3.35 -0.73
CA ASP A 31 12.95 4.52 -1.53
C ASP A 31 11.78 5.27 -0.86
N ILE A 32 10.81 4.51 -0.33
CA ILE A 32 9.68 5.07 0.41
C ILE A 32 10.16 5.76 1.69
N ALA A 33 11.15 5.17 2.38
CA ALA A 33 11.69 5.74 3.60
C ALA A 33 12.43 7.06 3.33
N GLU A 34 13.23 7.11 2.26
CA GLU A 34 13.92 8.32 1.82
C GLU A 34 12.93 9.41 1.40
N PHE A 35 11.91 9.05 0.61
CA PHE A 35 10.86 9.98 0.19
C PHE A 35 10.09 10.58 1.37
N LEU A 36 9.88 9.79 2.42
CA LEU A 36 9.16 10.18 3.63
C LEU A 36 10.06 10.69 4.76
N GLY A 37 11.38 10.81 4.53
CA GLY A 37 12.32 11.25 5.57
C GLY A 37 12.30 10.39 6.84
N THR A 38 12.12 9.07 6.69
CA THR A 38 12.02 8.12 7.80
C THR A 38 12.95 6.91 7.59
N THR A 39 12.85 5.88 8.43
CA THR A 39 13.67 4.67 8.32
C THR A 39 12.92 3.56 7.59
N ARG A 40 13.66 2.69 6.88
CA ARG A 40 13.14 1.46 6.28
C ARG A 40 12.38 0.59 7.28
N VAL A 41 12.82 0.55 8.55
CA VAL A 41 12.16 -0.21 9.63
C VAL A 41 10.79 0.39 9.94
N THR A 42 10.66 1.71 10.01
CA THR A 42 9.38 2.41 10.20
C THR A 42 8.41 2.09 9.07
N ILE A 43 8.87 2.17 7.81
CA ILE A 43 8.05 1.83 6.64
C ILE A 43 7.60 0.37 6.68
N THR A 44 8.52 -0.55 6.95
CA THR A 44 8.20 -1.98 6.99
C THR A 44 7.15 -2.28 8.06
N ARG A 45 7.29 -1.71 9.26
CA ARG A 45 6.30 -1.87 10.35
C ARG A 45 4.94 -1.30 9.97
N ALA A 46 4.90 -0.12 9.35
CA ALA A 46 3.66 0.51 8.92
C ALA A 46 2.96 -0.31 7.83
N LEU A 47 3.70 -0.79 6.81
CA LEU A 47 3.13 -1.65 5.76
C LEU A 47 2.59 -2.97 6.33
N ASN A 48 3.32 -3.60 7.27
CA ASN A 48 2.84 -4.80 7.94
C ASN A 48 1.54 -4.55 8.71
N ASN A 49 1.45 -3.40 9.40
CA ASN A 49 0.26 -3.04 10.16
C ASN A 49 -0.95 -2.76 9.25
N PHE A 50 -0.72 -2.19 8.06
CA PHE A 50 -1.78 -1.99 7.06
C PHE A 50 -2.25 -3.31 6.44
N GLU A 51 -1.33 -4.24 6.18
CA GLU A 51 -1.68 -5.57 5.68
C GLU A 51 -2.50 -6.36 6.71
N GLN A 52 -2.12 -6.30 8.00
CA GLN A 52 -2.89 -6.91 9.08
C GLN A 52 -4.29 -6.32 9.26
N GLN A 53 -4.47 -5.04 8.93
CA GLN A 53 -5.77 -4.37 8.94
C GLN A 53 -6.58 -4.62 7.66
N GLY A 54 -6.04 -5.35 6.69
CA GLY A 54 -6.69 -5.54 5.39
C GLY A 54 -6.77 -4.28 4.54
N LEU A 55 -6.01 -3.22 4.86
CA LEU A 55 -5.98 -1.98 4.06
C LEU A 55 -5.18 -2.15 2.78
N ILE A 56 -4.16 -3.02 2.82
CA ILE A 56 -3.34 -3.35 1.66
C ILE A 56 -3.13 -4.86 1.55
N ASN A 57 -2.84 -5.32 0.35
CA ASN A 57 -2.37 -6.68 0.09
C ASN A 57 -1.10 -6.63 -0.76
N ARG A 58 -0.01 -7.24 -0.30
CA ARG A 58 1.27 -7.24 -1.02
C ARG A 58 1.38 -8.51 -1.86
N LEU A 59 1.32 -8.36 -3.18
CA LEU A 59 1.44 -9.48 -4.11
C LEU A 59 2.91 -9.84 -4.36
N SER A 60 3.81 -8.85 -4.32
CA SER A 60 5.26 -9.03 -4.48
C SER A 60 6.01 -7.82 -3.92
N VAL A 61 7.35 -7.85 -3.97
CA VAL A 61 8.23 -6.77 -3.48
C VAL A 61 7.88 -5.39 -4.05
N HIS A 62 7.33 -5.34 -5.27
CA HIS A 62 7.01 -4.10 -6.00
C HIS A 62 5.52 -3.94 -6.34
N ARG A 63 4.65 -4.84 -5.82
CA ARG A 63 3.21 -4.79 -6.09
C ARG A 63 2.40 -4.76 -4.83
N ILE A 64 1.67 -3.67 -4.65
CA ILE A 64 0.78 -3.46 -3.53
C ILE A 64 -0.62 -3.16 -4.07
N VAL A 65 -1.60 -3.89 -3.61
CA VAL A 65 -3.02 -3.60 -3.85
C VAL A 65 -3.54 -2.83 -2.65
N LEU A 66 -4.06 -1.61 -2.84
CA LEU A 66 -4.87 -0.95 -1.84
C LEU A 66 -6.28 -1.53 -1.93
N GLN A 67 -6.80 -2.01 -0.80
CA GLN A 67 -8.17 -2.50 -0.72
C GLN A 67 -9.13 -1.32 -0.65
N ASP A 68 -10.19 -1.35 -1.45
CA ASP A 68 -11.28 -0.39 -1.29
C ASP A 68 -12.06 -0.73 -0.03
N SER A 69 -12.28 0.27 0.84
CA SER A 69 -12.96 0.09 2.12
C SER A 69 -14.42 -0.37 1.98
N GLU A 70 -15.00 -0.27 0.79
CA GLU A 70 -16.33 -0.80 0.47
C GLU A 70 -16.41 -2.35 0.46
N PHE A 71 -15.28 -3.06 0.47
CA PHE A 71 -15.26 -4.53 0.51
C PHE A 71 -15.06 -5.14 1.90
N LEU A 72 -14.86 -4.32 2.95
CA LEU A 72 -14.59 -4.79 4.31
C LEU A 72 -15.83 -5.33 5.07
N ASP A 73 -17.03 -5.26 4.49
CA ASP A 73 -18.30 -5.64 5.15
C ASP A 73 -18.85 -7.03 4.77
N TYR A 74 -18.18 -7.83 3.93
CA TYR A 74 -18.73 -9.10 3.42
C TYR A 74 -18.10 -10.39 3.98
N GLN A 75 -17.68 -10.38 5.25
CA GLN A 75 -17.31 -11.64 5.89
C GLN A 75 -17.70 -11.71 7.36
N ILE A 76 -19.02 -11.81 7.61
CA ILE A 76 -19.61 -12.49 8.78
C ILE A 76 -20.73 -13.40 8.28
#